data_AF-A0AAE0RVM7-F1
#
_entry.id   AF-A0AAE0RVM7-F1
#
_cell.length_a   1.000
_cell.length_b   1.000
_cell.length_c   1.000
_cell.angle_alpha   90.00
_cell.angle_beta   90.00
_cell.angle_gamma   90.00
#
_symmetry.space_group_name_H-M   'P 1'
#
loop_
_entity.id
_entity.type
_entity.pdbx_description
1 polymer ?
#
loop_
_entity_poly.entity_id
_entity_poly.type
_entity_poly.pdbx_seq_one_letter_code
_entity_poly.pdbx_strand_id
1 'polypeptide(L)'
;MDLNMFSQIAHITEHLFLSSAGAVKSDRIRNLGITNVINCTLEIPNLQLSGVECIQIHVEDAPHARLGIYFDRCADKIHQVSQKGGRTLVHCMAGVSRSASLCIAYMMKYQRLTLKQAYEHVKKRRPVIRPNTGFWRQLIEFERRLFGRTTVKMISSSIGPIPDVYKEETRNMKLLSISDKQMYEYFQWQGIYNETSKKKSLYDDTDNSQSTKVCLWFHTFSRPPGAVISHQEYFIHDR
;
A
#
# COMPACT_ATOMS: atom_id res chain seq x y z
N MET A 1 -4.51 16.59 8.13
CA MET A 1 -3.46 15.96 7.32
C MET A 1 -3.30 16.82 6.08
N ASP A 2 -2.10 17.31 5.77
CA ASP A 2 -1.88 18.24 4.65
C ASP A 2 -2.11 17.52 3.30
N LEU A 3 -3.16 17.92 2.55
CA LEU A 3 -3.51 17.35 1.25
C LEU A 3 -2.37 17.47 0.23
N ASN A 4 -1.47 18.43 0.42
CA ASN A 4 -0.34 18.64 -0.48
C ASN A 4 0.67 17.47 -0.44
N MET A 5 0.61 16.59 0.56
CA MET A 5 1.54 15.46 0.67
C MET A 5 1.29 14.35 -0.36
N PHE A 6 0.08 14.27 -0.93
CA PHE A 6 -0.24 13.35 -2.03
C PHE A 6 0.18 13.89 -3.39
N SER A 7 0.60 15.16 -3.51
CA SER A 7 1.20 15.70 -4.73
C SER A 7 2.73 15.56 -4.75
N GLN A 8 3.36 15.20 -3.62
CA GLN A 8 4.82 15.16 -3.49
C GLN A 8 5.44 13.84 -3.97
N ILE A 9 6.61 13.95 -4.60
CA ILE A 9 7.53 12.84 -4.88
C ILE A 9 8.60 12.88 -3.80
N ALA A 10 8.72 11.81 -3.01
CA ALA A 10 9.72 11.69 -1.96
C ALA A 10 11.03 11.12 -2.52
N HIS A 11 12.14 11.78 -2.22
CA HIS A 11 13.48 11.31 -2.57
C HIS A 11 13.98 10.31 -1.52
N ILE A 12 14.03 9.01 -1.87
CA ILE A 12 14.41 7.92 -0.95
C ILE A 12 15.94 7.76 -0.89
N THR A 13 16.56 7.71 -2.05
CA THR A 13 18.03 7.73 -2.26
C THR A 13 18.31 8.57 -3.50
N GLU A 14 19.57 8.83 -3.82
CA GLU A 14 19.98 9.51 -5.06
C GLU A 14 19.33 8.93 -6.33
N HIS A 15 19.09 7.62 -6.34
CA HIS A 15 18.57 6.89 -7.51
C HIS A 15 17.16 6.31 -7.33
N LEU A 16 16.49 6.59 -6.20
CA LEU A 16 15.17 6.02 -5.89
C LEU A 16 14.20 7.07 -5.33
N PHE A 17 13.02 7.12 -5.93
CA PHE A 17 11.93 8.02 -5.58
C PHE A 17 10.64 7.24 -5.30
N LEU A 18 9.77 7.81 -4.47
CA LEU A 18 8.48 7.22 -4.09
C LEU A 18 7.37 8.27 -4.22
N SER A 19 6.25 7.94 -4.87
CA SER A 19 5.08 8.83 -4.92
C SER A 19 3.73 8.13 -4.93
N SER A 20 2.66 8.94 -4.85
CA SER A 20 1.32 8.58 -5.30
C SER A 20 1.23 8.63 -6.83
N ALA A 21 0.11 8.17 -7.38
CA ALA A 21 -0.18 8.26 -8.81
C ALA A 21 -0.38 9.72 -9.27
N GLY A 22 -1.08 10.54 -8.49
CA GLY A 22 -1.35 11.94 -8.84
C GLY A 22 -0.10 12.82 -8.95
N ALA A 23 1.02 12.36 -8.39
CA ALA A 23 2.31 13.02 -8.48
C ALA A 23 3.09 12.70 -9.78
N VAL A 24 2.71 11.65 -10.52
CA VAL A 24 3.38 11.19 -11.74
C VAL A 24 2.96 12.07 -12.93
N LYS A 25 3.82 13.04 -13.29
CA LYS A 25 3.60 13.97 -14.41
C LYS A 25 4.87 14.09 -15.23
N SER A 26 4.75 14.12 -16.56
CA SER A 26 5.88 14.12 -17.50
C SER A 26 6.96 15.15 -17.16
N ASP A 27 6.58 16.39 -16.86
CA ASP A 27 7.53 17.46 -16.53
C ASP A 27 8.32 17.14 -15.26
N ARG A 28 7.67 16.56 -14.24
CA ARG A 28 8.33 16.19 -12.99
C ARG A 28 9.27 15.01 -13.19
N ILE A 29 8.87 14.02 -13.99
CA ILE A 29 9.71 12.88 -14.35
C ILE A 29 10.98 13.35 -15.06
N ARG A 30 10.85 14.26 -16.03
CA ARG A 30 11.98 14.87 -16.74
C ARG A 30 12.88 15.70 -15.82
N ASN A 31 12.29 16.60 -15.04
CA ASN A 31 13.05 17.50 -14.16
C ASN A 31 13.83 16.75 -13.07
N LEU A 32 13.32 15.60 -12.61
CA LEU A 32 14.02 14.74 -11.66
C LEU A 32 15.04 13.79 -12.33
N GLY A 33 15.13 13.78 -13.67
CA GLY A 33 16.00 12.86 -14.41
C GLY A 33 15.61 11.39 -14.21
N ILE A 34 14.32 11.11 -14.01
CA ILE A 34 13.81 9.75 -13.85
C ILE A 34 13.83 9.06 -15.21
N THR A 35 14.50 7.91 -15.28
CA THR A 35 14.66 7.09 -16.49
C THR A 35 13.90 5.77 -16.41
N ASN A 36 13.40 5.41 -15.24
CA ASN A 36 12.61 4.20 -15.01
C ASN A 36 11.45 4.47 -14.04
N VAL A 37 10.27 3.93 -14.33
CA VAL A 37 9.08 4.01 -13.48
C VAL A 37 8.54 2.61 -13.20
N ILE A 38 8.36 2.28 -11.92
CA ILE A 38 7.69 1.06 -11.47
C ILE A 38 6.30 1.45 -10.96
N ASN A 39 5.29 1.09 -11.74
CA ASN A 39 3.88 1.33 -11.47
C ASN A 39 3.27 0.11 -10.77
N CYS A 40 2.86 0.25 -9.51
CA CYS A 40 2.28 -0.84 -8.72
C CYS A 40 0.75 -0.70 -8.60
N THR A 41 0.07 -0.36 -9.70
CA THR A 41 -1.39 -0.21 -9.75
C THR A 41 -2.00 -1.15 -10.78
N LEU A 42 -3.27 -1.50 -10.59
CA LEU A 42 -4.06 -2.25 -11.58
C LEU A 42 -4.71 -1.29 -12.57
N GLU A 43 -5.11 -0.13 -12.06
CA GLU A 43 -6.07 0.79 -12.64
C GLU A 43 -5.44 1.89 -13.50
N ILE A 44 -4.18 2.23 -13.26
CA ILE A 44 -3.50 3.33 -13.96
C ILE A 44 -2.52 2.73 -14.98
N PRO A 45 -2.64 3.05 -16.27
CA PRO A 45 -1.70 2.59 -17.28
C PRO A 45 -0.33 3.26 -17.11
N ASN A 46 0.70 2.64 -17.66
CA ASN A 46 2.04 3.20 -17.66
C ASN A 46 2.11 4.55 -18.39
N LEU A 47 2.88 5.46 -17.80
CA LEU A 47 3.24 6.74 -18.43
C LEU A 47 3.93 6.50 -19.76
N GLN A 48 3.41 7.11 -20.83
CA GLN A 48 4.05 7.09 -22.14
C GLN A 48 4.95 8.33 -22.26
N LEU A 49 6.26 8.13 -22.08
CA LEU A 49 7.23 9.22 -22.16
C LEU A 49 8.54 8.71 -22.76
N SER A 50 8.98 9.36 -23.85
CA SER A 50 10.25 9.00 -24.52
C SER A 50 11.43 9.09 -23.56
N GLY A 51 12.32 8.09 -23.61
CA GLY A 51 13.49 7.98 -22.73
C GLY A 51 13.20 7.45 -21.32
N VAL A 52 11.94 7.09 -21.01
CA VAL A 52 11.55 6.55 -19.71
C VAL A 52 10.97 5.15 -19.89
N GLU A 53 11.61 4.17 -19.26
CA GLU A 53 11.10 2.80 -19.22
C GLU A 53 10.05 2.66 -18.11
N CYS A 54 8.89 2.09 -18.42
CA CYS A 54 7.82 1.88 -17.44
C CYS A 54 7.50 0.39 -17.29
N ILE A 55 7.50 -0.12 -16.06
CA ILE A 55 7.12 -1.49 -15.72
C ILE A 55 5.89 -1.44 -14.82
N GLN A 56 4.84 -2.18 -15.20
CA GLN A 56 3.63 -2.31 -14.39
C GLN A 56 3.60 -3.62 -13.63
N ILE A 57 3.29 -3.54 -12.33
CA ILE A 57 3.09 -4.67 -11.42
C ILE A 57 1.63 -4.65 -11.01
N HIS A 58 0.90 -5.65 -11.47
CA HIS A 58 -0.52 -5.79 -11.24
C HIS A 58 -0.74 -6.42 -9.87
N VAL A 59 -0.90 -5.58 -8.84
CA VAL A 59 -1.08 -6.02 -7.46
C VAL A 59 -2.04 -5.10 -6.70
N GLU A 60 -3.01 -5.72 -6.03
CA GLU A 60 -3.94 -5.04 -5.14
C GLU A 60 -3.26 -4.58 -3.86
N ASP A 61 -3.80 -3.55 -3.20
CA ASP A 61 -3.33 -3.11 -1.88
C ASP A 61 -4.03 -3.88 -0.76
N ALA A 62 -4.04 -5.21 -0.85
CA ALA A 62 -4.76 -6.07 0.09
C ALA A 62 -3.78 -6.98 0.86
N PRO A 63 -4.08 -7.34 2.13
CA PRO A 63 -3.21 -8.21 2.92
C PRO A 63 -2.97 -9.61 2.30
N HIS A 64 -3.90 -10.12 1.50
CA HIS A 64 -3.78 -11.41 0.83
C HIS A 64 -2.98 -11.33 -0.50
N ALA A 65 -2.75 -10.12 -1.03
CA ALA A 65 -2.04 -9.94 -2.29
C ALA A 65 -0.56 -10.31 -2.15
N ARG A 66 -0.02 -11.03 -3.14
CA ARG A 66 1.33 -11.59 -3.12
C ARG A 66 2.37 -10.61 -3.68
N LEU A 67 2.57 -9.46 -3.02
CA LEU A 67 3.56 -8.47 -3.45
C LEU A 67 5.02 -8.98 -3.37
N GLY A 68 5.31 -9.87 -2.42
CA GLY A 68 6.65 -10.36 -2.12
C GLY A 68 7.33 -11.12 -3.25
N ILE A 69 6.56 -11.68 -4.20
CA ILE A 69 7.11 -12.33 -5.40
C ILE A 69 7.83 -11.33 -6.32
N TYR A 70 7.54 -10.03 -6.17
CA TYR A 70 8.14 -8.96 -6.96
C TYR A 70 9.34 -8.29 -6.26
N PHE A 71 9.63 -8.60 -4.99
CA PHE A 71 10.68 -7.91 -4.23
C PHE A 71 12.06 -8.00 -4.88
N ASP A 72 12.50 -9.20 -5.25
CA ASP A 72 13.80 -9.37 -5.92
C ASP A 72 13.81 -8.65 -7.26
N ARG A 73 12.83 -8.94 -8.13
CA ARG A 73 12.75 -8.33 -9.48
C ARG A 73 12.77 -6.81 -9.45
N CYS A 74 12.04 -6.19 -8.52
CA CYS A 74 11.97 -4.73 -8.42
C CYS A 74 13.25 -4.14 -7.84
N ALA A 75 13.77 -4.74 -6.76
CA ALA A 75 15.01 -4.31 -6.16
C ALA A 75 16.16 -4.38 -7.17
N ASP A 76 16.23 -5.46 -7.94
CA ASP A 76 17.27 -5.69 -8.94
C ASP A 76 17.16 -4.67 -10.08
N LYS A 77 15.94 -4.38 -10.54
CA LYS A 77 15.71 -3.34 -11.54
C LYS A 77 16.14 -1.95 -11.05
N ILE A 78 15.76 -1.58 -9.83
CA ILE A 78 16.16 -0.29 -9.23
C ILE A 78 17.69 -0.19 -9.17
N HIS A 79 18.35 -1.26 -8.72
CA HIS A 79 19.80 -1.30 -8.62
C HIS A 79 20.48 -1.22 -9.99
N GLN A 80 20.00 -1.97 -11.00
CA GLN A 80 20.53 -1.91 -12.37
C GLN A 80 20.41 -0.50 -12.98
N VAL A 81 19.29 0.20 -12.72
CA VAL A 81 19.10 1.59 -13.18
C VAL A 81 20.09 2.52 -12.47
N SER A 82 20.27 2.34 -11.16
CA SER A 82 21.24 3.10 -10.37
C SER A 82 22.69 2.90 -10.86
N GLN A 83 23.10 1.66 -11.18
CA GLN A 83 24.44 1.38 -11.71
C GLN A 83 24.72 2.02 -13.08
N LYS A 84 23.67 2.39 -13.82
CA LYS A 84 23.78 3.12 -15.10
C LYS A 84 23.66 4.64 -14.93
N GLY A 85 23.68 5.14 -13.69
CA GLY A 85 23.48 6.56 -13.38
C GLY A 85 22.03 7.04 -13.53
N GLY A 86 21.08 6.15 -13.79
CA GLY A 86 19.67 6.48 -13.94
C GLY A 86 18.94 6.62 -12.60
N ARG A 87 17.67 7.01 -12.65
CA ARG A 87 16.83 7.17 -11.46
C ARG A 87 15.50 6.46 -11.64
N THR A 88 15.06 5.74 -10.59
CA THR A 88 13.79 5.01 -10.57
C THR A 88 12.76 5.72 -9.70
N LEU A 89 11.55 5.90 -10.23
CA LEU A 89 10.36 6.22 -9.44
C LEU A 89 9.51 4.97 -9.21
N VAL A 90 9.14 4.68 -7.97
CA VAL A 90 8.16 3.66 -7.64
C VAL A 90 6.88 4.34 -7.14
N HIS A 91 5.76 4.09 -7.80
CA HIS A 91 4.47 4.64 -7.37
C HIS A 91 3.38 3.58 -7.27
N CYS A 92 2.36 3.89 -6.48
CA CYS A 92 1.08 3.19 -6.47
C CYS A 92 -0.04 4.24 -6.45
N MET A 93 -1.27 3.89 -6.09
CA MET A 93 -2.37 4.86 -6.03
C MET A 93 -2.07 6.01 -5.05
N ALA A 94 -1.89 5.71 -3.76
CA ALA A 94 -1.68 6.73 -2.71
C ALA A 94 -0.20 6.98 -2.35
N GLY A 95 0.71 6.09 -2.78
CA GLY A 95 2.11 6.13 -2.35
C GLY A 95 2.27 5.80 -0.86
N VAL A 96 1.45 4.88 -0.33
CA VAL A 96 1.38 4.57 1.11
C VAL A 96 1.87 3.15 1.41
N SER A 97 1.39 2.14 0.67
CA SER A 97 1.58 0.73 1.02
C SER A 97 2.37 -0.05 -0.04
N ARG A 98 1.80 -0.30 -1.24
CA ARG A 98 2.46 -1.07 -2.33
C ARG A 98 3.85 -0.54 -2.71
N SER A 99 3.94 0.71 -3.15
CA SER A 99 5.22 1.31 -3.57
C SER A 99 6.22 1.44 -2.42
N ALA A 100 5.75 1.79 -1.21
CA ALA A 100 6.58 1.85 -0.03
C ALA A 100 7.21 0.49 0.30
N SER A 101 6.44 -0.60 0.19
CA SER A 101 6.93 -1.95 0.44
C SER A 101 8.04 -2.35 -0.53
N LEU A 102 7.90 -2.03 -1.82
CA LEU A 102 8.96 -2.28 -2.80
C LEU A 102 10.23 -1.44 -2.54
N CYS A 103 10.06 -0.17 -2.15
CA CYS A 103 11.20 0.67 -1.75
C CYS A 103 11.91 0.08 -0.52
N ILE A 104 11.17 -0.34 0.50
CA ILE A 104 11.74 -0.99 1.70
C ILE A 104 12.49 -2.28 1.32
N ALA A 105 11.93 -3.10 0.44
CA ALA A 105 12.59 -4.30 -0.07
C ALA A 105 13.93 -3.98 -0.76
N TYR A 106 13.97 -2.95 -1.60
CA TYR A 106 15.21 -2.47 -2.22
C TYR A 106 16.24 -2.00 -1.18
N MET A 107 15.80 -1.20 -0.20
CA MET A 107 16.68 -0.71 0.87
C MET A 107 17.30 -1.86 1.66
N MET A 108 16.55 -2.94 1.93
CA MET A 108 17.12 -4.13 2.55
C MET A 108 18.14 -4.82 1.63
N LYS A 109 17.75 -5.15 0.40
CA LYS A 109 18.58 -5.98 -0.50
C LYS A 109 19.90 -5.28 -0.89
N TYR A 110 19.84 -4.02 -1.28
CA TYR A 110 20.98 -3.32 -1.89
C TYR A 110 21.62 -2.26 -1.02
N GLN A 111 20.91 -1.69 -0.04
CA GLN A 111 21.50 -0.79 0.96
C GLN A 111 21.86 -1.52 2.27
N ARG A 112 21.62 -2.85 2.32
CA ARG A 112 21.96 -3.73 3.46
C ARG A 112 21.37 -3.27 4.79
N LEU A 113 20.26 -2.52 4.75
CA LEU A 113 19.54 -2.11 5.94
C LEU A 113 18.70 -3.27 6.47
N THR A 114 18.53 -3.35 7.79
CA THR A 114 17.50 -4.22 8.37
C THR A 114 16.11 -3.72 7.99
N LEU A 115 15.07 -4.54 8.13
CA LEU A 115 13.69 -4.15 7.84
C LEU A 115 13.28 -2.91 8.64
N LYS A 116 13.60 -2.89 9.95
CA LYS A 116 13.32 -1.75 10.81
C LYS A 116 14.00 -0.47 10.31
N GLN A 117 15.30 -0.54 9.99
CA GLN A 117 16.06 0.60 9.48
C GLN A 117 15.55 1.08 8.11
N ALA A 118 15.24 0.13 7.20
CA ALA A 118 14.70 0.43 5.88
C ALA A 118 13.34 1.13 5.99
N TYR A 119 12.44 0.63 6.83
CA TYR A 119 11.16 1.27 7.10
C TYR A 119 11.33 2.69 7.67
N GLU A 120 12.14 2.85 8.72
CA GLU A 120 12.39 4.15 9.35
C GLU A 120 12.98 5.17 8.37
N HIS A 121 13.91 4.74 7.50
CA HIS A 121 14.51 5.58 6.47
C HIS A 121 13.48 6.10 5.46
N VAL A 122 12.59 5.22 4.97
CA VAL A 122 11.53 5.60 4.02
C VAL A 122 10.46 6.42 4.72
N LYS A 123 10.07 6.07 5.96
CA LYS A 123 9.08 6.79 6.78
C LYS A 123 9.52 8.23 7.05
N LYS A 124 10.79 8.46 7.37
CA LYS A 124 11.35 9.81 7.56
C LYS A 124 11.19 10.70 6.32
N ARG A 125 11.29 10.12 5.12
CA ARG A 125 11.21 10.84 3.84
C ARG A 125 9.80 10.92 3.27
N ARG A 126 8.93 10.01 3.69
CA ARG A 126 7.50 10.02 3.37
C ARG A 126 6.70 9.56 4.59
N PRO A 127 6.32 10.49 5.49
CA PRO A 127 5.67 10.14 6.76
C PRO A 127 4.33 9.39 6.64
N VAL A 128 3.63 9.50 5.50
CA VAL A 128 2.39 8.74 5.23
C VAL A 128 2.58 7.27 4.92
N ILE A 129 3.80 6.76 4.71
CA ILE A 129 3.92 5.34 4.40
C ILE A 129 3.33 4.50 5.55
N ARG A 130 2.58 3.49 5.14
CA ARG A 130 1.94 2.54 6.02
C ARG A 130 1.62 1.27 5.22
N PRO A 131 2.60 0.39 4.95
CA PRO A 131 2.32 -0.92 4.38
C PRO A 131 1.22 -1.65 5.15
N ASN A 132 0.35 -2.35 4.43
CA ASN A 132 -0.68 -3.20 5.03
C ASN A 132 -0.05 -4.40 5.77
N THR A 133 -0.83 -5.04 6.65
CA THR A 133 -0.32 -6.10 7.54
C THR A 133 0.16 -7.35 6.78
N GLY A 134 -0.41 -7.63 5.60
CA GLY A 134 0.04 -8.72 4.72
C GLY A 134 1.39 -8.45 4.09
N PHE A 135 1.64 -7.22 3.65
CA PHE A 135 2.94 -6.82 3.11
C PHE A 135 4.02 -6.80 4.19
N TRP A 136 3.69 -6.42 5.43
CA TRP A 136 4.61 -6.54 6.55
C TRP A 136 5.07 -7.98 6.78
N ARG A 137 4.15 -8.96 6.78
CA ARG A 137 4.51 -10.37 6.90
C ARG A 137 5.48 -10.80 5.78
N GLN A 138 5.20 -10.37 4.55
CA GLN A 138 6.05 -10.66 3.40
C GLN A 138 7.44 -9.99 3.50
N LEU A 139 7.52 -8.76 4.02
CA LEU A 139 8.78 -8.05 4.25
C LEU A 139 9.61 -8.69 5.38
N ILE A 140 8.97 -9.13 6.46
CA ILE A 140 9.63 -9.87 7.55
C ILE A 140 10.23 -11.17 7.01
N GLU A 141 9.47 -11.89 6.19
CA GLU A 141 9.96 -13.10 5.53
C GLU A 141 11.12 -12.81 4.57
N PHE A 142 11.05 -11.70 3.85
CA PHE A 142 12.14 -11.27 2.97
C PHE A 142 13.41 -10.92 3.75
N GLU A 143 13.29 -10.22 4.87
CA GLU A 143 14.42 -9.93 5.78
C GLU A 143 15.06 -11.23 6.31
N ARG A 144 14.22 -12.18 6.75
CA ARG A 144 14.66 -13.51 7.20
C ARG A 144 15.46 -14.22 6.12
N ARG A 145 15.00 -14.20 4.87
CA ARG A 145 15.70 -14.78 3.73
C ARG A 145 17.02 -14.08 3.42
N LEU A 146 17.08 -12.75 3.52
CA LEU A 146 18.29 -11.97 3.20
C LEU A 146 19.38 -12.06 4.28
N PHE A 147 18.99 -12.11 5.55
CA PHE A 147 19.92 -11.92 6.67
C PHE A 147 19.89 -13.03 7.73
N GLY A 148 19.01 -14.03 7.58
CA GLY A 148 18.84 -15.10 8.57
C GLY A 148 18.22 -14.66 9.90
N ARG A 149 17.73 -13.41 9.98
CA ARG A 149 17.15 -12.80 11.19
C ARG A 149 16.03 -11.84 10.85
N THR A 150 15.25 -11.45 11.84
CA THR A 150 14.18 -10.44 11.70
C THR A 150 14.31 -9.35 12.76
N THR A 151 14.02 -8.10 12.37
CA THR A 151 14.07 -6.93 13.27
C THR A 151 12.71 -6.30 13.57
N VAL A 152 11.67 -6.79 12.91
CA VAL A 152 10.26 -6.41 13.14
C VAL A 152 9.47 -7.69 13.37
N LYS A 153 8.57 -7.66 14.36
CA LYS A 153 7.67 -8.77 14.68
C LYS A 153 6.21 -8.36 14.55
N MET A 154 5.36 -9.30 14.16
CA MET A 154 3.92 -9.12 14.27
C MET A 154 3.50 -9.31 15.73
N ILE A 155 2.78 -8.35 16.30
CA ILE A 155 2.24 -8.37 17.65
C ILE A 155 0.70 -8.28 17.60
N SER A 156 0.04 -8.82 18.62
CA SER A 156 -1.41 -8.66 18.78
C SER A 156 -1.76 -7.24 19.24
N SER A 157 -2.88 -6.70 18.76
CA SER A 157 -3.43 -5.41 19.18
C SER A 157 -4.95 -5.40 19.12
N SER A 158 -5.57 -4.33 19.63
CA SER A 158 -7.01 -4.05 19.59
C SER A 158 -7.60 -3.96 18.16
N ILE A 159 -6.73 -3.80 17.16
CA ILE A 159 -7.10 -3.71 15.74
C ILE A 159 -6.66 -4.92 14.92
N GLY A 160 -6.24 -6.00 15.60
CA GLY A 160 -5.67 -7.20 14.99
C GLY A 160 -4.15 -7.21 14.96
N PRO A 161 -3.51 -8.17 14.25
CA PRO A 161 -2.06 -8.26 14.20
C PRO A 161 -1.42 -7.09 13.46
N ILE A 162 -0.49 -6.40 14.12
CA ILE A 162 0.26 -5.25 13.57
C ILE A 162 1.76 -5.49 13.69
N PRO A 163 2.62 -4.87 12.88
CA PRO A 163 4.05 -4.86 13.17
C PRO A 163 4.33 -4.06 14.44
N ASP A 164 5.29 -4.48 15.24
CA ASP A 164 5.68 -3.83 16.50
C ASP A 164 6.05 -2.34 16.34
N VAL A 165 6.57 -1.93 15.18
CA VAL A 165 6.85 -0.53 14.85
C VAL A 165 5.60 0.36 14.80
N TYR A 166 4.40 -0.21 14.70
CA TYR A 166 3.13 0.53 14.75
C TYR A 166 2.55 0.66 16.16
N LYS A 167 3.11 -0.03 17.16
CA LYS A 167 2.52 -0.17 18.49
C LYS A 167 2.07 1.17 19.10
N GLU A 168 2.96 2.16 19.13
CA GLU A 168 2.64 3.47 19.70
C GLU A 168 1.67 4.27 18.84
N GLU A 169 1.78 4.21 17.49
CA GLU A 169 0.86 4.88 16.57
C GLU A 169 -0.59 4.35 16.71
N THR A 170 -0.76 3.08 17.08
CA THR A 170 -2.07 2.40 17.13
C THR A 170 -2.61 2.22 18.54
N ARG A 171 -1.92 2.71 19.58
CA ARG A 171 -2.24 2.44 20.99
C ARG A 171 -3.68 2.76 21.38
N ASN A 172 -4.25 3.82 20.79
CA ASN A 172 -5.60 4.29 21.08
C ASN A 172 -6.61 3.96 19.96
N MET A 173 -6.24 3.12 19.00
CA MET A 173 -7.15 2.67 17.96
C MET A 173 -7.93 1.44 18.46
N LYS A 174 -9.21 1.37 18.11
CA LYS A 174 -10.06 0.20 18.35
C LYS A 174 -10.67 -0.26 17.04
N LEU A 175 -10.79 -1.57 16.86
CA LEU A 175 -11.59 -2.09 15.77
C LEU A 175 -13.05 -1.81 16.12
N LEU A 176 -13.74 -1.01 15.31
CA LEU A 176 -15.18 -0.87 15.45
C LEU A 176 -15.83 -2.22 15.12
N SER A 177 -16.50 -2.83 16.08
CA SER A 177 -17.46 -3.89 15.81
C SER A 177 -18.71 -3.23 15.21
N ILE A 178 -18.74 -3.09 13.89
CA ILE A 178 -19.99 -2.70 13.22
C ILE A 178 -20.91 -3.91 13.33
N SER A 179 -22.04 -3.75 14.01
CA SER A 179 -23.10 -4.77 14.00
C SER A 179 -23.64 -4.95 12.58
N ASP A 180 -24.13 -6.14 12.23
CA ASP A 180 -24.67 -6.41 10.88
C ASP A 180 -25.77 -5.40 10.48
N LYS A 181 -26.54 -4.90 11.46
CA LYS A 181 -27.54 -3.84 11.27
C LYS A 181 -26.93 -2.50 10.82
N GLN A 182 -25.82 -2.10 11.44
CA GLN A 182 -25.12 -0.86 11.09
C GLN A 182 -24.40 -0.96 9.74
N MET A 183 -23.92 -2.16 9.37
CA MET A 183 -23.40 -2.44 8.02
C MET A 183 -24.50 -2.32 6.96
N TYR A 184 -25.68 -2.88 7.23
CA TYR A 184 -26.83 -2.80 6.32
C TYR A 184 -27.31 -1.35 6.12
N GLU A 185 -27.47 -0.59 7.20
CA GLU A 185 -27.84 0.84 7.15
C GLU A 185 -26.78 1.68 6.43
N TYR A 186 -25.49 1.37 6.59
CA TYR A 186 -24.40 2.03 5.87
C TYR A 186 -24.44 1.79 4.35
N PHE A 187 -24.65 0.55 3.91
CA PHE A 187 -24.76 0.21 2.49
C PHE A 187 -26.04 0.75 1.85
N GLN A 188 -27.14 0.83 2.61
CA GLN A 188 -28.37 1.52 2.20
C GLN A 188 -28.12 3.03 2.03
N TRP A 189 -27.43 3.67 2.98
CA TRP A 189 -27.10 5.11 2.88
C TRP A 189 -26.16 5.45 1.72
N GLN A 190 -25.26 4.54 1.34
CA GLN A 190 -24.39 4.68 0.16
C GLN A 190 -25.09 4.33 -1.16
N GLY A 191 -26.37 3.92 -1.16
CA GLY A 191 -27.11 3.53 -2.35
C GLY A 191 -26.64 2.23 -2.99
N ILE A 192 -25.94 1.38 -2.23
CA ILE A 192 -25.37 0.10 -2.72
C ILE A 192 -26.41 -1.03 -2.63
N TYR A 193 -27.40 -0.92 -1.74
CA TYR A 193 -28.56 -1.81 -1.68
C TYR A 193 -29.83 -1.02 -1.98
N ASN A 194 -30.55 -1.40 -3.05
CA ASN A 194 -31.90 -0.90 -3.34
C ASN A 194 -32.94 -2.02 -3.11
N GLU A 195 -34.11 -1.64 -2.57
CA GLU A 195 -35.21 -2.51 -2.12
C GLU A 195 -35.88 -3.41 -3.19
N THR A 196 -35.37 -3.46 -4.43
CA THR A 196 -35.98 -4.26 -5.51
C THR A 196 -35.43 -5.67 -5.68
N SER A 197 -34.49 -6.13 -4.87
CA SER A 197 -34.04 -7.55 -4.88
C SER A 197 -34.60 -8.32 -3.68
N LYS A 198 -35.92 -8.52 -3.63
CA LYS A 198 -36.53 -9.50 -2.73
C LYS A 198 -36.23 -10.92 -3.21
N LYS A 199 -35.67 -11.71 -2.28
CA LYS A 199 -35.70 -13.18 -2.18
C LYS A 199 -35.26 -13.98 -3.42
N LYS A 200 -34.00 -14.38 -3.42
CA LYS A 200 -33.65 -15.74 -3.87
C LYS A 200 -32.65 -16.35 -2.89
N SER A 201 -33.21 -17.21 -2.04
CA SER A 201 -32.61 -18.36 -1.35
C SER A 201 -31.08 -18.38 -1.19
N LEU A 202 -30.59 -18.27 0.04
CA LEU A 202 -29.32 -18.84 0.50
C LEU A 202 -29.44 -19.12 2.01
N TYR A 203 -30.30 -20.10 2.34
CA TYR A 203 -30.12 -20.98 3.49
C TYR A 203 -30.07 -22.39 2.90
N ASP A 204 -28.86 -22.83 2.58
CA ASP A 204 -28.37 -24.19 2.73
C ASP A 204 -26.93 -24.16 2.23
N ASP A 205 -26.00 -23.95 3.16
CA ASP A 205 -24.83 -24.80 3.30
C ASP A 205 -24.17 -24.48 4.64
N THR A 206 -24.24 -25.47 5.52
CA THR A 206 -23.53 -25.57 6.78
C THR A 206 -22.02 -25.58 6.51
N ASP A 207 -21.31 -24.49 6.80
CA ASP A 207 -20.01 -24.59 7.49
C ASP A 207 -19.59 -23.27 8.13
N ASN A 208 -18.84 -23.42 9.21
CA ASN A 208 -18.67 -22.54 10.35
C ASN A 208 -17.63 -21.44 10.11
N SER A 209 -17.96 -20.23 10.56
CA SER A 209 -17.05 -19.14 10.96
C SER A 209 -16.01 -18.62 9.96
N GLN A 210 -16.31 -17.53 9.24
CA GLN A 210 -15.38 -16.39 9.04
C GLN A 210 -16.18 -15.12 8.75
N SER A 211 -16.51 -14.37 9.81
CA SER A 211 -17.12 -13.04 9.70
C SER A 211 -16.13 -12.06 9.04
N THR A 212 -16.45 -11.64 7.82
CA THR A 212 -15.70 -10.68 7.02
C THR A 212 -15.71 -9.30 7.69
N LYS A 213 -14.58 -8.90 8.28
CA LYS A 213 -14.41 -7.58 8.92
C LYS A 213 -14.10 -6.53 7.85
N VAL A 214 -15.07 -5.69 7.53
CA VAL A 214 -14.91 -4.57 6.58
C VAL A 214 -14.34 -3.35 7.31
N CYS A 215 -13.19 -2.85 6.85
CA CYS A 215 -12.54 -1.62 7.32
C CYS A 215 -12.90 -0.44 6.41
N LEU A 216 -13.32 0.70 6.98
CA LEU A 216 -13.68 1.93 6.25
C LEU A 216 -13.00 3.16 6.87
N TRP A 217 -12.49 4.06 6.00
CA TRP A 217 -12.39 5.47 6.33
C TRP A 217 -12.73 6.33 5.12
N PHE A 218 -13.50 7.39 5.41
CA PHE A 218 -14.00 8.36 4.46
C PHE A 218 -12.94 9.38 4.10
N HIS A 219 -12.82 9.73 2.82
CA HIS A 219 -12.61 11.11 2.39
C HIS A 219 -13.50 11.34 1.15
N THR A 220 -14.32 12.39 1.21
CA THR A 220 -15.13 12.89 0.10
C THR A 220 -14.21 13.28 -1.06
N PHE A 221 -14.13 12.43 -2.08
CA PHE A 221 -13.83 12.86 -3.44
C PHE A 221 -15.05 12.52 -4.27
N SER A 222 -15.67 13.53 -4.87
CA SER A 222 -16.63 13.37 -5.94
C SER A 222 -16.02 12.44 -7.00
N ARG A 223 -16.53 11.21 -7.08
CA ARG A 223 -16.06 10.20 -8.03
C ARG A 223 -16.67 10.46 -9.40
N PRO A 224 -15.90 10.38 -10.50
CA PRO A 224 -16.48 10.18 -11.83
C PRO A 224 -17.08 8.75 -11.93
N PRO A 225 -18.14 8.56 -12.72
CA PRO A 225 -18.82 7.27 -12.84
C PRO A 225 -17.90 6.19 -13.43
N GLY A 226 -17.74 5.05 -12.73
CA GLY A 226 -17.07 3.84 -13.26
C GLY A 226 -15.90 3.25 -12.45
N ALA A 227 -15.53 3.80 -11.29
CA ALA A 227 -14.37 3.30 -10.53
C ALA A 227 -14.68 2.11 -9.60
N VAL A 228 -13.96 1.00 -9.75
CA VAL A 228 -14.00 -0.19 -8.88
C VAL A 228 -13.38 0.15 -7.51
N ILE A 229 -13.91 -0.42 -6.42
CA ILE A 229 -13.47 -0.18 -5.04
C ILE A 229 -12.17 -0.97 -4.78
N SER A 230 -11.08 -0.29 -4.42
CA SER A 230 -9.91 -0.95 -3.82
C SER A 230 -10.10 -0.99 -2.30
N HIS A 231 -10.16 -2.18 -1.70
CA HIS A 231 -10.18 -2.34 -0.25
C HIS A 231 -8.85 -1.85 0.35
N GLN A 232 -8.86 -0.67 0.98
CA GLN A 232 -7.78 -0.20 1.84
C GLN A 232 -8.23 -0.32 3.31
N GLU A 233 -7.40 -0.95 4.16
CA GLU A 233 -7.63 -0.99 5.60
C GLU A 233 -7.38 0.39 6.19
N TYR A 234 -8.38 0.98 6.84
CA TYR A 234 -8.25 2.25 7.56
C TYR A 234 -8.78 2.14 9.00
N PHE A 235 -8.15 2.88 9.91
CA PHE A 235 -8.41 2.89 11.36
C PHE A 235 -8.78 4.29 11.86
N ILE A 236 -9.61 4.37 12.91
CA ILE A 236 -10.09 5.62 13.53
C ILE A 236 -9.44 5.81 14.92
N HIS A 237 -9.06 7.05 15.25
CA HIS A 237 -8.65 7.45 16.60
C HIS A 237 -9.87 7.75 17.47
N ASP A 238 -9.95 7.16 18.68
CA ASP A 238 -10.89 7.60 19.72
C ASP A 238 -10.50 9.03 20.17
N ARG A 239 -11.47 9.94 20.30
CA ARG A 239 -11.25 11.31 20.81
C ARG A 239 -11.03 11.30 22.32
#